data_AF-A0A846QM20-F1
#
_entry.id   AF-A0A846QM20-F1
#
_cell.length_a   1.000
_cell.length_b   1.000
_cell.length_c   1.000
_cell.angle_alpha   90.00
_cell.angle_beta   90.00
_cell.angle_gamma   90.00
#
_symmetry.space_group_name_H-M   'P 1'
#
loop_
_entity.id
_entity.type
_entity.pdbx_description
1 polymer ?
#
loop_
_entity_poly.entity_id
_entity_poly.type
_entity_poly.pdbx_seq_one_letter_code
_entity_poly.pdbx_strand_id
1 'polypeptide(L)' 'MDEFDEDEDARIEVDGMPFIAEKDYLEKYGTAFALSFGENNEVVLSPVEA' A
#
# COMPACT_ATOMS: atom_id res chain seq x y z
N MET A 1 7.24 9.69 11.88
CA MET A 1 6.67 9.99 10.57
C MET A 1 7.88 10.12 9.68
N ASP A 2 8.20 9.07 8.94
CA ASP A 2 9.15 9.21 7.84
C ASP A 2 8.54 10.20 6.84
N GLU A 3 9.34 11.17 6.42
CA GLU A 3 8.94 12.15 5.42
C GLU A 3 8.79 11.45 4.07
N PHE A 4 7.79 11.86 3.28
CA PHE A 4 7.62 11.34 1.93
C PHE A 4 8.83 11.74 1.08
N ASP A 5 9.61 10.75 0.64
CA ASP A 5 10.75 10.95 -0.25
C ASP A 5 10.29 10.70 -1.69
N GLU A 6 10.26 11.72 -2.54
CA GLU A 6 9.80 11.58 -3.93
C GLU A 6 10.67 10.62 -4.76
N ASP A 7 11.91 10.35 -4.36
CA ASP A 7 12.82 9.42 -5.02
C ASP A 7 12.61 7.98 -4.55
N GLU A 8 12.29 7.74 -3.28
CA GLU A 8 12.14 6.40 -2.69
C GLU A 8 10.67 5.94 -2.59
N ASP A 9 9.74 6.85 -2.35
CA ASP A 9 8.33 6.57 -2.13
C ASP A 9 7.46 6.79 -3.38
N ALA A 10 6.39 6.02 -3.45
CA ALA A 10 5.32 6.21 -4.41
C ALA A 10 3.96 6.28 -3.71
N ARG A 11 3.13 7.20 -4.22
CA ARG A 11 1.75 7.34 -3.79
C ARG A 11 0.84 6.56 -4.73
N ILE A 12 0.09 5.60 -4.18
CA ILE A 12 -0.91 4.81 -4.90
C ILE A 12 -2.30 5.07 -4.31
N GLU A 13 -3.32 4.70 -5.07
CA GLU A 13 -4.71 4.71 -4.59
C GLU A 13 -5.21 3.26 -4.54
N VAL A 14 -5.65 2.83 -3.36
CA VAL A 14 -6.22 1.49 -3.11
C VAL A 14 -7.63 1.68 -2.58
N ASP A 15 -8.64 1.18 -3.30
CA ASP A 15 -10.07 1.35 -2.96
C ASP A 15 -10.47 2.80 -2.61
N GLY A 16 -9.91 3.79 -3.32
CA GLY A 16 -10.17 5.22 -3.12
C GLY A 16 -9.43 5.85 -1.93
N MET A 17 -8.52 5.11 -1.28
CA MET A 17 -7.69 5.58 -0.19
C MET A 17 -6.25 5.81 -0.67
N PRO A 18 -5.66 7.00 -0.41
CA PRO A 18 -4.27 7.26 -0.78
C PRO A 18 -3.30 6.55 0.16
N PHE A 19 -2.40 5.74 -0.39
CA PHE A 19 -1.32 5.06 0.32
C PHE A 19 0.03 5.52 -0.19
N ILE A 20 0.99 5.59 0.73
CA ILE A 20 2.39 5.86 0.44
C ILE A 20 3.16 4.59 0.78
N ALA A 21 3.96 4.11 -0.16
CA ALA A 21 4.82 2.96 0.03
C ALA A 21 6.10 3.13 -0.79
N GLU A 22 7.19 2.50 -0.34
CA GLU A 22 8.44 2.45 -1.08
C GLU A 22 8.23 1.88 -2.49
N LYS A 23 8.86 2.48 -3.49
CA LYS A 23 8.80 2.02 -4.89
C LYS A 23 9.24 0.57 -5.02
N ASP A 24 10.33 0.19 -4.36
CA ASP A 24 10.85 -1.18 -4.31
C ASP A 24 9.81 -2.19 -3.79
N TYR A 25 8.96 -1.78 -2.85
CA TYR A 25 7.89 -2.62 -2.32
C TYR A 25 6.80 -2.83 -3.39
N LEU A 26 6.39 -1.74 -4.06
CA LEU A 26 5.40 -1.81 -5.14
C LEU A 26 5.90 -2.60 -6.36
N GLU A 27 7.19 -2.51 -6.68
CA GLU A 27 7.80 -3.30 -7.75
C GLU A 27 7.85 -4.80 -7.42
N LYS A 28 8.09 -5.15 -6.15
CA LYS A 28 8.17 -6.55 -5.70
C LYS A 28 6.80 -7.21 -5.55
N TYR A 29 5.84 -6.50 -4.99
CA TYR A 29 4.53 -7.05 -4.61
C TYR A 29 3.38 -6.59 -5.51
N GLY A 30 3.66 -5.69 -6.45
CA GLY A 30 2.67 -5.08 -7.32
C GLY A 30 1.94 -3.92 -6.66
N THR A 31 0.98 -3.35 -7.39
CA THR A 31 0.13 -2.24 -6.95
C THR A 31 -1.30 -2.67 -6.66
N ALA A 32 -1.63 -3.93 -6.91
CA ALA A 32 -2.94 -4.51 -6.63
C ALA A 32 -2.99 -4.97 -5.18
N PHE A 33 -3.46 -4.09 -4.30
CA PHE A 33 -3.73 -4.44 -2.90
C PHE A 33 -5.23 -4.50 -2.67
N ALA A 34 -5.65 -5.42 -1.80
CA ALA A 34 -7.00 -5.47 -1.27
C ALA A 34 -6.98 -5.03 0.19
N LEU A 35 -7.90 -4.13 0.54
CA LEU A 35 -8.15 -3.73 1.91
C LEU A 35 -9.23 -4.60 2.53
N SER A 36 -8.96 -5.13 3.71
CA SER A 36 -9.96 -5.85 4.51
C SER A 36 -9.95 -5.36 5.95
N PHE A 37 -11.13 -5.32 6.55
CA PHE A 37 -11.28 -4.99 7.97
C PHE A 37 -11.18 -6.29 8.77
N GLY A 38 -10.14 -6.40 9.61
CA GLY A 38 -9.94 -7.52 10.52
C GLY A 38 -10.85 -7.45 11.74
N GLU A 39 -10.99 -8.57 12.44
CA GLU A 39 -11.87 -8.70 13.62
C GLU A 39 -11.46 -7.80 14.80
N ASN A 40 -10.21 -7.31 14.81
CA ASN A 40 -9.67 -6.42 15.85
C ASN A 40 -9.79 -4.92 15.51
N ASN A 41 -10.66 -4.53 14.56
CA ASN A 41 -10.71 -3.17 14.00
C ASN A 41 -9.38 -2.72 13.37
N GLU A 42 -8.66 -3.66 12.77
CA GLU A 42 -7.43 -3.41 12.04
C GLU A 42 -7.71 -3.36 10.53
N VAL A 43 -6.95 -2.53 9.81
CA VAL A 43 -6.99 -2.48 8.35
C VAL A 43 -5.87 -3.37 7.83
N VAL A 44 -6.23 -4.49 7.21
CA VAL A 44 -5.29 -5.46 6.65
C VAL A 44 -5.17 -5.19 5.15
N LEU A 45 -3.95 -4.86 4.73
CA LEU A 45 -3.55 -4.79 3.33
C LEU A 45 -3.01 -6.15 2.90
N SER A 46 -3.59 -6.74 1.86
CA SER A 46 -3.10 -7.99 1.26
C SER A 46 -2.78 -7.77 -0.22
N PRO A 47 -1.63 -8.27 -0.71
CA PRO A 47 -1.36 -8.27 -2.14
C PRO A 47 -2.37 -9.19 -2.83
N VAL A 48 -2.99 -8.69 -3.90
CA VAL A 48 -3.79 -9.50 -4.81
C VAL A 48 -2.77 -10.12 -5.77
N GLU A 49 -2.49 -11.43 -5.61
CA GLU A 49 -1.62 -12.14 -6.56
C GLU A 49 -2.12 -11.88 -8.00
N ALA A 50 -1.18 -11.50 -8.87
CA ALA A 50 -1.42 -11.27 -10.30
C ALA A 50 -1.56 -12.59 -11.07
#